data_AF-A0A9Q2HFN0-F1
#
_entry.id   AF-A0A9Q2HFN0-F1
#
_cell.length_a   1.000
_cell.length_b   1.000
_cell.length_c   1.000
_cell.angle_alpha   90.00
_cell.angle_beta   90.00
_cell.angle_gamma   90.00
#
_symmetry.space_group_name_H-M   'P 1'
#
loop_
_entity.id
_entity.type
_entity.pdbx_description
1 polymer ?
#
loop_
_entity_poly.entity_id
_entity_poly.type
_entity_poly.pdbx_seq_one_letter_code
_entity_poly.pdbx_strand_id
1 'polypeptide(L)'
;MKDDGFLLIDSLIALKVMLIILTFLIPTILYLNKLDYSTDDHLSFVRNLYIETKSNNSIEEILSSKNYTITGDKICEVKTNMCIKTK
;
A
#
# COMPACT_ATOMS: atom_id res chain seq x y z
N MET A 1 41.72 30.60 -13.25
CA MET A 1 40.86 31.78 -13.03
C MET A 1 39.65 31.84 -13.95
N LYS A 2 39.74 31.63 -15.28
CA LYS A 2 38.54 31.61 -16.15
C LYS A 2 37.76 30.28 -16.06
N ASP A 3 38.44 29.18 -15.80
CA ASP A 3 37.84 27.83 -15.77
C ASP A 3 37.12 27.51 -14.44
N ASP A 4 37.55 28.13 -13.34
CA ASP A 4 36.95 27.89 -12.01
C ASP A 4 35.49 28.36 -11.94
N GLY A 5 35.16 29.48 -12.61
CA GLY A 5 33.80 29.98 -12.70
C GLY A 5 32.88 29.13 -13.57
N PHE A 6 33.42 28.49 -14.61
CA PHE A 6 32.68 27.59 -15.50
C PHE A 6 32.32 26.28 -14.78
N LEU A 7 33.28 25.68 -14.06
CA LEU A 7 33.08 24.47 -13.27
C LEU A 7 32.06 24.65 -12.13
N LEU A 8 32.02 25.83 -11.50
CA LEU A 8 31.03 26.15 -10.47
C LEU A 8 29.61 26.21 -11.02
N ILE A 9 29.42 26.78 -12.22
CA ILE A 9 28.10 26.86 -12.87
C ILE A 9 27.62 25.46 -13.26
N ASP A 10 28.49 24.64 -13.84
CA ASP A 10 28.15 23.25 -14.20
C ASP A 10 27.77 22.43 -12.95
N SER A 11 28.49 22.63 -11.86
CA SER A 11 28.19 21.99 -10.56
C SER A 11 26.82 22.44 -10.02
N LEU A 12 26.47 23.72 -10.16
CA LEU A 12 25.16 24.26 -9.76
C LEU A 12 24.03 23.74 -10.64
N ILE A 13 24.26 23.59 -11.95
CA ILE A 13 23.28 23.02 -12.87
C ILE A 13 23.05 21.55 -12.54
N ALA A 14 24.14 20.79 -12.33
CA ALA A 14 24.06 19.38 -11.92
C ALA A 14 23.30 19.22 -10.60
N LEU A 15 23.57 20.08 -9.61
CA LEU A 15 22.85 20.09 -8.33
C LEU A 15 21.36 20.37 -8.52
N LYS A 16 20.99 21.36 -9.35
CA LYS A 16 19.57 21.66 -9.64
C LYS A 16 18.86 20.48 -10.30
N VAL A 17 19.49 19.84 -11.28
CA VAL A 17 18.93 18.66 -11.95
C VAL A 17 18.73 17.53 -10.95
N MET A 18 19.72 17.28 -10.08
CA MET A 18 19.60 16.27 -9.02
C MET A 18 18.44 16.58 -8.07
N LEU A 19 18.28 17.84 -7.65
CA LEU A 19 17.17 18.26 -6.79
C LEU A 19 15.81 18.04 -7.46
N ILE A 20 15.68 18.39 -8.74
CA ILE A 20 14.46 18.15 -9.52
C ILE A 20 14.16 16.65 -9.55
N ILE A 21 15.14 15.79 -9.84
CA ILE A 21 14.95 14.33 -9.84
C ILE A 21 14.48 13.84 -8.47
N LEU A 22 15.12 14.30 -7.39
CA LEU A 22 14.74 13.91 -6.02
C LEU A 22 13.32 14.34 -5.66
N THR A 23 12.84 15.49 -6.15
CA THR A 23 11.47 15.95 -5.88
C THR A 23 10.40 15.02 -6.44
N PHE A 24 10.68 14.28 -7.52
CA PHE A 24 9.77 13.27 -8.06
C PHE A 24 10.05 11.88 -7.47
N LEU A 25 11.33 11.54 -7.24
CA LEU A 25 11.72 10.20 -6.81
C LEU A 25 11.23 9.88 -5.40
N ILE A 26 11.40 10.80 -4.45
CA ILE A 26 11.02 10.59 -3.04
C ILE A 26 9.52 10.30 -2.88
N PRO A 27 8.58 11.14 -3.38
CA PRO A 27 7.15 10.85 -3.22
C PRO A 27 6.74 9.58 -3.97
N THR A 28 7.38 9.27 -5.10
CA THR A 28 7.10 8.03 -5.84
C THR A 28 7.45 6.80 -5.02
N ILE A 29 8.63 6.76 -4.40
CA ILE A 29 9.04 5.64 -3.53
C ILE A 29 8.11 5.50 -2.33
N LEU A 30 7.76 6.61 -1.68
CA LEU A 30 6.83 6.60 -0.54
C LEU A 30 5.44 6.07 -0.95
N TYR A 31 4.96 6.49 -2.12
CA TYR A 31 3.68 6.02 -2.66
C TYR A 31 3.72 4.54 -3.02
N LEU A 32 4.79 4.06 -3.66
CA LEU A 32 4.96 2.65 -4.00
C LEU A 32 5.03 1.77 -2.75
N ASN A 33 5.81 2.17 -1.73
CA ASN A 33 5.86 1.43 -0.47
C ASN A 33 4.48 1.37 0.20
N LYS A 34 3.74 2.49 0.22
CA LYS A 34 2.38 2.52 0.76
C LYS A 34 1.44 1.59 -0.01
N LEU A 35 1.55 1.56 -1.34
CA LEU A 35 0.78 0.64 -2.17
C LEU A 35 1.14 -0.82 -1.91
N ASP A 36 2.42 -1.13 -1.74
CA ASP A 36 2.90 -2.48 -1.47
C ASP A 36 2.31 -3.01 -0.15
N TYR A 37 2.44 -2.23 0.93
CA TYR A 37 1.80 -2.56 2.22
C TYR A 37 0.29 -2.71 2.11
N SER A 38 -0.39 -1.76 1.46
CA SER A 38 -1.85 -1.83 1.30
C SER A 38 -2.30 -3.02 0.47
N THR A 39 -1.49 -3.46 -0.49
CA THR A 39 -1.79 -4.61 -1.35
C THR A 39 -1.54 -5.91 -0.59
N ASP A 40 -0.45 -6.00 0.17
CA ASP A 40 -0.12 -7.16 0.99
C ASP A 40 -1.16 -7.38 2.09
N ASP A 41 -1.59 -6.31 2.77
CA ASP A 41 -2.65 -6.38 3.78
C ASP A 41 -3.98 -6.86 3.17
N HIS A 42 -4.37 -6.29 2.01
CA HIS A 42 -5.59 -6.70 1.31
C HIS A 42 -5.53 -8.16 0.85
N LEU A 43 -4.38 -8.59 0.30
CA LEU A 43 -4.17 -9.97 -0.13
C LEU A 43 -4.23 -10.93 1.06
N SER A 44 -3.62 -10.56 2.18
CA SER A 44 -3.65 -11.31 3.43
C SER A 44 -5.06 -11.46 3.98
N PHE A 45 -5.83 -10.37 4.01
CA PHE A 45 -7.24 -10.39 4.40
C PHE A 45 -8.07 -11.34 3.53
N VAL A 46 -8.00 -11.20 2.20
CA VAL A 46 -8.76 -12.05 1.26
C VAL A 46 -8.35 -13.51 1.40
N ARG A 47 -7.05 -13.79 1.55
CA ARG A 47 -6.54 -15.14 1.71
C ARG A 47 -7.02 -15.79 3.01
N ASN A 48 -6.95 -15.08 4.13
CA ASN A 48 -7.42 -15.57 5.43
C ASN A 48 -8.92 -15.87 5.38
N LEU A 49 -9.71 -14.94 4.84
CA LEU A 49 -11.14 -15.13 4.67
C LEU A 49 -11.44 -16.35 3.79
N TYR A 50 -10.72 -16.54 2.68
CA TYR A 50 -10.90 -17.72 1.82
C TYR A 50 -10.56 -19.03 2.53
N ILE A 51 -9.46 -19.07 3.28
CA ILE A 51 -9.04 -20.27 4.04
C ILE A 51 -10.08 -20.60 5.11
N GLU A 52 -10.53 -19.62 5.88
CA GLU A 52 -11.56 -19.81 6.89
C GLU A 52 -12.89 -20.25 6.28
N THR A 53 -13.27 -19.66 5.14
CA THR A 53 -14.48 -20.06 4.41
C THR A 53 -14.39 -21.48 3.89
N LYS A 54 -13.21 -21.93 3.47
CA LYS A 54 -13.01 -23.31 3.00
C LYS A 54 -12.92 -24.32 4.14
N SER A 55 -12.42 -23.90 5.31
CA SER A 55 -12.26 -24.76 6.48
C SER A 55 -13.58 -24.95 7.24
N ASN A 56 -14.47 -23.97 7.17
CA ASN A 56 -15.76 -24.00 7.86
C ASN A 56 -16.86 -24.50 6.91
N ASN A 57 -17.85 -25.20 7.47
CA ASN A 57 -18.91 -25.79 6.65
C ASN A 57 -20.04 -24.79 6.35
N SER A 58 -20.12 -23.69 7.09
CA SER A 58 -21.10 -22.63 6.86
C SER A 58 -20.53 -21.22 7.08
N ILE A 59 -21.17 -20.22 6.46
CA ILE A 59 -20.81 -18.81 6.65
C ILE A 59 -21.14 -18.35 8.08
N GLU A 60 -22.14 -18.94 8.74
CA GLU A 60 -22.46 -18.62 10.14
C GLU A 60 -21.33 -18.99 11.11
N GLU A 61 -20.54 -20.04 10.83
CA GLU A 61 -19.37 -20.40 11.64
C GLU A 61 -18.25 -19.36 11.53
N ILE A 62 -18.07 -18.76 10.35
CA ILE A 62 -17.11 -17.66 10.12
C ILE A 62 -17.57 -16.39 10.82
N LEU A 63 -18.88 -16.09 10.77
CA LEU A 63 -19.49 -14.97 11.48
C LEU A 63 -19.44 -15.11 13.00
N SER A 64 -19.46 -16.34 13.49
CA SER A 64 -19.26 -16.65 14.90
C SER A 64 -17.81 -16.45 15.34
N SER A 65 -16.88 -16.47 14.38
CA SER A 65 -15.50 -16.05 14.58
C SER A 65 -15.49 -14.53 14.79
N LYS A 66 -14.97 -14.08 15.95
CA LYS A 66 -14.92 -12.66 16.34
C LYS A 66 -14.02 -11.80 15.44
N ASN A 67 -13.55 -12.36 14.32
CA ASN A 67 -12.60 -11.76 13.41
C ASN A 67 -13.30 -10.97 12.29
N TYR A 68 -14.56 -11.28 11.97
CA TYR A 68 -15.28 -10.67 10.84
C TYR A 68 -16.67 -10.14 11.23
N THR A 69 -17.14 -9.15 10.50
CA THR A 69 -18.49 -8.61 10.57
C THR A 69 -19.09 -8.51 9.17
N ILE A 70 -20.40 -8.76 9.05
CA ILE A 70 -21.12 -8.53 7.80
C ILE A 70 -21.95 -7.27 7.92
N THR A 71 -21.75 -6.34 6.99
CA THR A 71 -22.54 -5.11 6.87
C THR A 71 -23.15 -5.06 5.48
N GLY A 72 -24.38 -5.54 5.34
CA GLY A 72 -25.08 -5.60 4.05
C GLY A 72 -24.39 -6.55 3.06
N ASP A 73 -23.89 -6.01 1.95
CA ASP A 73 -23.16 -6.73 0.89
C ASP A 73 -21.65 -6.82 1.15
N LYS A 74 -21.19 -6.56 2.37
CA LYS A 74 -19.75 -6.50 2.70
C LYS A 74 -19.39 -7.39 3.87
N ILE A 75 -18.27 -8.08 3.74
CA ILE A 75 -17.57 -8.75 4.85
C ILE A 75 -16.39 -7.86 5.24
N CYS A 76 -16.31 -7.49 6.51
CA CYS A 76 -15.27 -6.64 7.07
C CYS A 76 -14.47 -7.36 8.16
N GLU A 77 -13.16 -7.14 8.24
CA GLU A 77 -12.34 -7.59 9.37
C GLU A 77 -12.44 -6.61 10.54
N VAL A 78 -12.64 -7.13 11.76
CA VAL A 78 -12.78 -6.31 12.97
C VAL A 78 -11.47 -5.57 13.32
N LYS A 79 -10.31 -6.18 13.05
CA LYS A 79 -9.00 -5.63 13.45
C LYS A 79 -8.55 -4.46 12.56
N THR A 80 -8.72 -4.60 11.25
CA THR A 80 -8.19 -3.65 10.26
C THR A 80 -9.28 -2.78 9.64
N ASN A 81 -10.55 -3.11 9.88
CA ASN A 81 -11.72 -2.48 9.25
C ASN A 81 -11.70 -2.56 7.71
N MET A 82 -10.93 -3.50 7.14
CA MET A 82 -10.91 -3.78 5.71
C MET A 82 -12.16 -4.56 5.33
N CYS A 83 -12.77 -4.20 4.20
CA CYS A 83 -14.00 -4.81 3.75
C CYS A 83 -13.93 -5.24 2.28
N ILE A 84 -14.49 -6.41 1.97
CA ILE A 84 -14.73 -6.83 0.59
C ILE A 84 -16.23 -6.90 0.32
N LYS A 85 -16.63 -6.58 -0.92
CA LYS A 85 -18.01 -6.77 -1.38
C LYS A 85 -18.23 -8.23 -1.77
N THR A 86 -19.29 -8.81 -1.22
CA THR A 86 -19.81 -10.12 -1.62
C THR A 86 -20.88 -9.91 -2.69
N LYS A 87 -20.42 -9.61 -3.91
CA LYS A 87 -21.23 -9.49 -5.14
C LYS A 87 -22.05 -8.21 -5.30
#